data_AF-A0A5M9UEL0-F1
#
_entry.id   AF-A0A5M9UEL0-F1
#
_cell.length_a   1.000
_cell.length_b   1.000
_cell.length_c   1.000
_cell.angle_alpha   90.00
_cell.angle_beta   90.00
_cell.angle_gamma   90.00
#
_symmetry.space_group_name_H-M   'P 1'
#
loop_
_entity.id
_entity.type
_entity.pdbx_description
1 polymer ?
#
loop_
_entity_poly.entity_id
_entity_poly.type
_entity_poly.pdbx_seq_one_letter_code
_entity_poly.pdbx_strand_id
1 'polypeptide(L)'
;MTDLNAYHYFEKSLGPFRNLSSLSNEEAETVTRQIRHEGRNFASQRSADYMTIRRALEHKAYEQFKAKGGTPTKPYPHYLTLGECEWLSSWYTEPDQVWIPWEDLSAEVVSFTYGDLFPTMRYTDDRPYRKQIYTKDEILEVIQAYGWPQEWNRKGDQGPERYIEVQVWDERIIQRYRSVYDIGDGIFK
;
A
#
# COMPACT_ATOMS: atom_id res chain seq x y z
N MET A 1 -3.72 -19.04 2.93
CA MET A 1 -4.61 -17.88 2.77
C MET A 1 -5.15 -17.91 1.35
N THR A 2 -6.43 -17.58 1.14
CA THR A 2 -7.08 -17.59 -0.19
C THR A 2 -7.82 -16.29 -0.49
N ASP A 3 -7.69 -15.30 0.41
CA ASP A 3 -8.33 -14.01 0.27
C ASP A 3 -7.49 -13.12 -0.65
N LEU A 4 -8.09 -12.75 -1.77
CA LEU A 4 -7.48 -11.89 -2.79
C LEU A 4 -8.03 -10.47 -2.73
N ASN A 5 -8.86 -10.11 -1.75
CA ASN A 5 -9.33 -8.74 -1.62
C ASN A 5 -8.19 -7.82 -1.17
N ALA A 6 -8.24 -6.55 -1.53
CA ALA A 6 -7.24 -5.56 -1.13
C ALA A 6 -7.72 -4.74 0.07
N TYR A 7 -6.89 -4.59 1.11
CA TYR A 7 -7.25 -3.93 2.36
C TYR A 7 -6.45 -2.66 2.60
N HIS A 8 -7.13 -1.57 2.90
CA HIS A 8 -6.55 -0.30 3.29
C HIS A 8 -6.82 -0.03 4.77
N TYR A 9 -5.75 0.07 5.57
CA TYR A 9 -5.82 0.38 6.99
C TYR A 9 -5.55 1.86 7.22
N PHE A 10 -6.34 2.51 8.08
CA PHE A 10 -6.22 3.94 8.35
C PHE A 10 -6.66 4.30 9.77
N GLU A 11 -6.32 5.52 10.19
CA GLU A 11 -6.81 6.11 11.43
C GLU A 11 -8.26 6.56 11.24
N LYS A 12 -9.19 5.98 12.00
CA LYS A 12 -10.64 6.20 11.83
C LYS A 12 -11.02 7.67 11.77
N SER A 13 -10.46 8.47 12.67
CA SER A 13 -10.73 9.92 12.77
C SER A 13 -10.27 10.74 11.55
N LEU A 14 -9.39 10.19 10.71
CA LEU A 14 -8.89 10.85 9.50
C LEU A 14 -9.61 10.41 8.21
N GLY A 15 -10.21 9.22 8.22
CA GLY A 15 -10.82 8.59 7.05
C GLY A 15 -9.79 7.94 6.10
N PRO A 16 -10.27 7.12 5.15
CA PRO A 16 -9.42 6.30 4.29
C PRO A 16 -8.75 7.11 3.15
N PHE A 17 -7.73 6.50 2.53
CA PHE A 17 -7.11 6.91 1.26
C PHE A 17 -6.52 8.33 1.23
N ARG A 18 -6.05 8.82 2.37
CA ARG A 18 -5.18 10.01 2.40
C ARG A 18 -3.78 9.65 1.92
N ASN A 19 -3.28 10.38 0.93
CA ASN A 19 -2.01 10.04 0.28
C ASN A 19 -1.04 11.23 0.26
N LEU A 20 0.10 11.11 0.94
CA LEU A 20 1.13 12.16 0.94
C LEU A 20 1.70 12.45 -0.46
N SER A 21 1.63 11.50 -1.39
CA SER A 21 2.19 11.67 -2.74
C SER A 21 1.26 12.44 -3.67
N SER A 22 0.00 12.65 -3.28
CA SER A 22 -0.91 13.56 -3.99
C SER A 22 -0.69 15.03 -3.63
N LEU A 23 0.11 15.31 -2.59
CA LEU A 23 0.38 16.66 -2.09
C LEU A 23 1.61 17.26 -2.78
N SER A 24 1.65 18.60 -2.85
CA SER A 24 2.87 19.32 -3.21
C SER A 24 3.99 19.09 -2.21
N ASN A 25 5.23 19.48 -2.54
CA ASN A 25 6.37 19.32 -1.63
C ASN A 25 6.15 20.04 -0.29
N GLU A 26 5.63 21.28 -0.34
CA GLU A 26 5.41 22.12 0.83
C GLU A 26 4.29 21.57 1.72
N GLU A 27 3.18 21.15 1.12
CA GLU A 27 2.07 20.52 1.84
C GLU A 27 2.50 19.19 2.47
N ALA A 28 3.20 18.33 1.70
CA ALA A 28 3.70 17.06 2.21
C ALA A 28 4.69 17.24 3.35
N GLU A 29 5.57 18.24 3.28
CA GLU A 29 6.49 18.58 4.36
C GLU A 29 5.74 19.06 5.61
N THR A 30 4.74 19.92 5.42
CA THR A 30 3.90 20.43 6.52
C THR A 30 3.17 19.30 7.23
N VAL A 31 2.51 18.42 6.48
CA VAL A 31 1.82 17.24 7.03
C VAL A 31 2.81 16.28 7.70
N THR A 32 3.97 16.03 7.09
CA THR A 32 5.00 15.15 7.68
C THR A 32 5.53 15.72 9.00
N ARG A 33 5.73 17.04 9.08
CA ARG A 33 6.16 17.73 10.30
C ARG A 33 5.11 17.63 11.40
N GLN A 34 3.84 17.78 11.05
CA GLN A 34 2.73 17.60 11.99
C GLN A 34 2.66 16.17 12.53
N ILE A 35 2.72 15.16 11.64
CA ILE A 35 2.72 13.74 12.04
C ILE A 35 3.87 13.42 13.00
N ARG A 36 5.07 13.96 12.75
CA ARG A 36 6.22 13.81 13.66
C ARG A 36 5.99 14.48 15.00
N HIS A 37 5.44 15.70 15.00
CA HIS A 37 5.19 16.45 16.22
C HIS A 37 4.14 15.77 17.11
N GLU A 38 3.09 15.21 16.50
CA GLU A 38 2.04 14.51 17.22
C GLU A 38 2.52 13.18 17.83
N GLY A 39 3.48 12.50 17.19
CA GLY A 39 4.18 11.34 17.78
C GLY A 39 3.31 10.10 18.05
N ARG A 40 2.05 10.09 17.60
CA ARG A 40 1.06 9.09 18.05
C ARG A 40 1.16 7.74 17.33
N ASN A 41 1.56 7.76 16.06
CA ASN A 41 1.46 6.61 15.16
C ASN A 41 2.81 6.28 14.51
N PHE A 42 2.94 5.09 13.90
CA PHE A 42 4.19 4.61 13.28
C PHE A 42 4.76 5.60 12.25
N ALA A 43 3.90 6.33 11.54
CA ALA A 43 4.29 7.35 10.57
C ALA A 43 5.13 8.50 11.16
N SER A 44 5.06 8.75 12.48
CA SER A 44 5.86 9.77 13.18
C SER A 44 7.35 9.45 13.23
N GLN A 45 7.73 8.19 13.01
CA GLN A 45 9.12 7.72 13.05
C GLN A 45 9.85 7.88 11.70
N ARG A 46 9.17 8.39 10.66
CA ARG A 46 9.73 8.51 9.31
C ARG A 46 10.81 9.59 9.23
N SER A 47 11.91 9.29 8.54
CA SER A 47 13.06 10.19 8.35
C SER A 47 12.74 11.42 7.46
N ALA A 48 13.54 12.48 7.57
CA ALA A 48 13.34 13.75 6.86
C ALA A 48 13.28 13.60 5.33
N ASP A 49 14.06 12.66 4.79
CA ASP A 49 14.14 12.31 3.37
C ASP A 49 13.04 11.34 2.89
N TYR A 50 12.11 10.94 3.76
CA TYR A 50 11.07 9.96 3.45
C TYR A 50 10.30 10.26 2.16
N MET A 51 9.84 11.50 1.97
CA MET A 51 9.07 11.87 0.77
C MET A 51 9.91 11.86 -0.51
N THR A 52 11.19 12.23 -0.41
CA THR A 52 12.13 12.15 -1.54
C THR A 52 12.34 10.70 -1.96
N ILE A 53 12.59 9.81 -0.98
CA ILE A 53 12.76 8.38 -1.24
C ILE A 53 11.45 7.78 -1.79
N ARG A 54 10.30 8.09 -1.17
CA ARG A 54 8.99 7.58 -1.59
C ARG A 54 8.73 7.84 -3.06
N ARG A 55 8.87 9.10 -3.49
CA ARG A 55 8.61 9.50 -4.88
C ARG A 55 9.58 8.86 -5.87
N ALA A 56 10.85 8.69 -5.48
CA ALA A 56 11.81 7.99 -6.32
C ALA A 56 11.45 6.51 -6.51
N LEU A 57 10.98 5.85 -5.43
CA LEU A 57 10.51 4.46 -5.49
C LEU A 57 9.20 4.32 -6.26
N GLU A 58 8.24 5.22 -6.05
CA GLU A 58 6.98 5.29 -6.79
C GLU A 58 7.23 5.48 -8.29
N HIS A 59 8.13 6.39 -8.66
CA HIS A 59 8.52 6.58 -10.06
C HIS A 59 9.13 5.30 -10.67
N LYS A 60 10.03 4.64 -9.93
CA LYS A 60 10.60 3.36 -10.39
C LYS A 60 9.52 2.28 -10.55
N ALA A 61 8.57 2.22 -9.61
CA ALA A 61 7.46 1.27 -9.66
C ALA A 61 6.55 1.54 -10.86
N TYR A 62 6.21 2.80 -11.09
CA TYR A 62 5.42 3.28 -12.22
C TYR A 62 6.05 2.87 -13.57
N GLU A 63 7.35 3.11 -13.75
CA GLU A 63 8.07 2.76 -14.97
C GLU A 63 8.14 1.24 -15.18
N GLN A 64 8.41 0.45 -14.13
CA GLN A 64 8.38 -1.01 -14.22
C GLN A 64 6.99 -1.54 -14.57
N PHE A 65 5.93 -0.98 -13.96
CA PHE A 65 4.57 -1.41 -14.23
C PHE A 65 4.16 -1.11 -15.68
N LYS A 66 4.49 0.08 -16.19
CA LYS A 66 4.26 0.43 -17.60
C LYS A 66 5.02 -0.46 -18.56
N ALA A 67 6.27 -0.80 -18.25
CA ALA A 67 7.06 -1.73 -19.06
C ALA A 67 6.42 -3.13 -19.16
N LYS A 68 5.58 -3.49 -18.18
CA LYS A 68 4.79 -4.75 -18.16
C LYS A 68 3.38 -4.60 -18.75
N GLY A 69 3.08 -3.49 -19.41
CA GLY A 69 1.77 -3.25 -20.06
C GLY A 69 0.73 -2.57 -19.16
N GLY A 70 1.11 -2.18 -17.94
CA GLY A 70 0.25 -1.36 -17.08
C GLY A 70 -0.04 0.02 -17.69
N THR A 71 -1.22 0.55 -17.37
CA THR A 71 -1.73 1.86 -17.80
C THR A 71 -2.09 2.76 -16.61
N PRO A 72 -1.16 3.00 -15.66
CA PRO A 72 -1.41 3.82 -14.48
C PRO A 72 -1.91 5.23 -14.84
N THR A 73 -3.01 5.67 -14.23
CA THR A 73 -3.63 6.97 -14.52
C THR A 73 -3.08 8.10 -13.65
N LYS A 74 -2.32 7.76 -12.60
CA LYS A 74 -1.61 8.66 -11.70
C LYS A 74 -0.12 8.31 -11.60
N PRO A 75 0.75 9.28 -11.28
CA PRO A 75 2.18 9.01 -11.07
C PRO A 75 2.50 8.42 -9.70
N TYR A 76 1.50 8.20 -8.85
CA TYR A 76 1.61 7.58 -7.53
C TYR A 76 0.43 6.63 -7.32
N PRO A 77 0.60 5.54 -6.55
CA PRO A 77 -0.48 4.64 -6.22
C PRO A 77 -1.11 4.98 -4.86
N HIS A 78 -2.31 4.46 -4.64
CA HIS A 78 -2.82 4.17 -3.29
C HIS A 78 -2.37 2.79 -2.87
N TYR A 79 -2.01 2.66 -1.60
CA TYR A 79 -1.39 1.46 -1.04
C TYR A 79 -2.39 0.68 -0.19
N LEU A 80 -2.47 -0.63 -0.46
CA LEU A 80 -3.30 -1.60 0.25
C LEU A 80 -2.49 -2.90 0.46
N THR A 81 -3.00 -3.85 1.22
CA THR A 81 -2.47 -5.22 1.30
C THR A 81 -3.34 -6.19 0.54
N LEU A 82 -2.74 -7.20 -0.08
CA LEU A 82 -3.49 -8.32 -0.65
C LEU A 82 -3.80 -9.31 0.48
N GLY A 83 -5.09 -9.47 0.79
CA GLY A 83 -5.58 -10.12 1.99
C GLY A 83 -5.31 -9.31 3.28
N GLU A 84 -5.97 -9.71 4.35
CA GLU A 84 -5.86 -9.04 5.65
C GLU A 84 -4.44 -9.12 6.25
N CYS A 85 -4.03 -8.05 6.93
CA CYS A 85 -2.78 -7.96 7.68
C CYS A 85 -3.02 -7.23 9.02
N GLU A 86 -3.42 -7.99 10.06
CA GLU A 86 -3.70 -7.45 11.41
C GLU A 86 -2.54 -6.61 11.98
N TRP A 87 -1.30 -6.91 11.59
CA TRP A 87 -0.13 -6.15 12.06
C TRP A 87 -0.22 -4.67 11.68
N LEU A 88 -0.79 -4.32 10.53
CA LEU A 88 -0.93 -2.92 10.10
C LEU A 88 -1.94 -2.14 10.94
N SER A 89 -2.93 -2.79 11.55
CA SER A 89 -3.85 -2.13 12.48
C SER A 89 -3.13 -1.56 13.69
N SER A 90 -2.00 -2.16 14.11
CA SER A 90 -1.18 -1.67 15.22
C SER A 90 -0.48 -0.32 14.94
N TRP A 91 -0.53 0.17 13.70
CA TRP A 91 0.08 1.46 13.33
C TRP A 91 -0.80 2.66 13.67
N TYR A 92 -2.06 2.42 14.07
CA TYR A 92 -3.08 3.44 14.32
C TYR A 92 -3.56 3.40 15.77
N THR A 93 -4.03 4.54 16.27
CA THR A 93 -4.59 4.62 17.63
C THR A 93 -6.01 4.03 17.64
N GLU A 94 -6.86 4.45 16.70
CA GLU A 94 -8.18 3.87 16.43
C GLU A 94 -8.21 3.37 14.98
N PRO A 95 -7.75 2.12 14.73
CA PRO A 95 -7.72 1.58 13.38
C PRO A 95 -9.12 1.36 12.83
N ASP A 96 -9.28 1.63 11.54
CA ASP A 96 -10.41 1.21 10.72
C ASP A 96 -9.87 0.68 9.37
N GLN A 97 -10.70 -0.04 8.62
CA GLN A 97 -10.30 -0.64 7.36
C GLN A 97 -11.38 -0.58 6.28
N VAL A 98 -10.94 -0.35 5.04
CA VAL A 98 -11.73 -0.51 3.83
C VAL A 98 -11.15 -1.66 3.04
N TRP A 99 -12.00 -2.48 2.43
CA TRP A 99 -11.56 -3.51 1.50
C TRP A 99 -12.16 -3.33 0.11
N ILE A 100 -11.41 -3.73 -0.91
CA ILE A 100 -11.76 -3.69 -2.32
C ILE A 100 -11.78 -5.12 -2.84
N PRO A 101 -12.91 -5.60 -3.41
CA PRO A 101 -12.98 -6.92 -4.02
C PRO A 101 -11.90 -7.12 -5.07
N TRP A 102 -11.32 -8.32 -5.14
CA TRP A 102 -10.33 -8.67 -6.18
C TRP A 102 -10.82 -8.38 -7.60
N GLU A 103 -12.11 -8.59 -7.86
CA GLU A 103 -12.74 -8.37 -9.17
C GLU A 103 -12.83 -6.89 -9.55
N ASP A 104 -12.83 -5.98 -8.56
CA ASP A 104 -12.86 -4.54 -8.80
C ASP A 104 -11.44 -3.96 -9.05
N LEU A 105 -10.39 -4.77 -8.85
CA LEU A 105 -9.00 -4.42 -9.11
C LEU A 105 -8.63 -4.76 -10.57
N SER A 106 -8.84 -3.81 -11.47
CA SER A 106 -8.48 -3.94 -12.89
C SER A 106 -6.96 -4.14 -13.07
N ALA A 107 -6.58 -5.18 -13.81
CA ALA A 107 -5.19 -5.59 -14.00
C ALA A 107 -4.33 -4.52 -14.69
N GLU A 108 -4.97 -3.65 -15.49
CA GLU A 108 -4.34 -2.59 -16.24
C GLU A 108 -3.90 -1.41 -15.36
N VAL A 109 -4.45 -1.27 -14.14
CA VAL A 109 -4.18 -0.13 -13.25
C VAL A 109 -3.78 -0.54 -11.85
N VAL A 110 -3.54 -1.84 -11.62
CA VAL A 110 -3.14 -2.39 -10.33
C VAL A 110 -1.86 -3.19 -10.49
N SER A 111 -0.87 -2.91 -9.63
CA SER A 111 0.37 -3.67 -9.54
C SER A 111 0.64 -4.10 -8.11
N PHE A 112 1.66 -4.94 -7.93
CA PHE A 112 1.97 -5.56 -6.64
C PHE A 112 3.47 -5.55 -6.36
N THR A 113 3.82 -5.57 -5.08
CA THR A 113 5.14 -5.98 -4.60
C THR A 113 4.99 -7.09 -3.57
N TYR A 114 5.92 -8.04 -3.59
CA TYR A 114 5.97 -9.09 -2.58
C TYR A 114 6.67 -8.56 -1.32
N GLY A 115 5.90 -7.84 -0.50
CA GLY A 115 6.41 -6.99 0.57
C GLY A 115 6.03 -5.52 0.35
N ASP A 116 6.27 -4.70 1.38
CA ASP A 116 6.19 -3.24 1.28
C ASP A 116 7.17 -2.71 0.21
N LEU A 117 6.78 -1.69 -0.55
CA LEU A 117 7.60 -1.13 -1.63
C LEU A 117 8.99 -0.70 -1.17
N PHE A 118 9.11 -0.12 0.04
CA PHE A 118 10.38 0.38 0.55
C PHE A 118 11.42 -0.73 0.71
N PRO A 119 11.20 -1.76 1.56
CA PRO A 119 12.14 -2.87 1.67
C PRO A 119 12.22 -3.67 0.37
N THR A 120 11.13 -3.88 -0.37
CA THR A 120 11.20 -4.63 -1.64
C THR A 120 12.20 -4.01 -2.62
N MET A 121 12.27 -2.68 -2.69
CA MET A 121 13.15 -1.97 -3.62
C MET A 121 14.54 -1.67 -3.07
N ARG A 122 14.76 -1.73 -1.75
CA ARG A 122 15.99 -1.24 -1.09
C ARG A 122 16.70 -2.28 -0.23
N TYR A 123 15.99 -3.28 0.28
CA TYR A 123 16.59 -4.35 1.05
C TYR A 123 17.53 -5.15 0.15
N THR A 124 18.74 -5.43 0.65
CA THR A 124 19.78 -6.09 -0.13
C THR A 124 19.92 -7.51 0.36
N ASP A 125 19.33 -8.42 -0.42
CA ASP A 125 19.53 -9.86 -0.33
C ASP A 125 19.38 -10.46 -1.75
N ASP A 126 19.52 -11.77 -1.83
CA ASP A 126 19.44 -12.51 -3.10
C ASP A 126 18.04 -13.10 -3.34
N ARG A 127 17.00 -12.60 -2.66
CA ARG A 127 15.64 -13.13 -2.85
C ARG A 127 15.14 -12.74 -4.25
N PRO A 128 14.63 -13.69 -5.04
CA PRO A 128 14.24 -13.46 -6.43
C PRO A 128 13.07 -12.49 -6.57
N TYR A 129 12.27 -12.31 -5.52
CA TYR A 129 11.13 -11.39 -5.51
C TYR A 129 11.48 -9.92 -5.18
N ARG A 130 12.77 -9.60 -4.99
CA ARG A 130 13.23 -8.22 -4.73
C ARG A 130 13.20 -7.37 -5.98
N LYS A 131 13.02 -6.06 -5.78
CA LYS A 131 13.19 -5.00 -6.80
C LYS A 131 12.30 -5.20 -8.04
N GLN A 132 11.23 -5.98 -7.91
CA GLN A 132 10.26 -6.28 -8.95
C GLN A 132 8.90 -5.69 -8.60
N ILE A 133 8.23 -5.18 -9.62
CA ILE A 133 6.79 -4.93 -9.64
C ILE A 133 6.11 -6.09 -10.35
N TYR A 134 5.00 -6.57 -9.82
CA TYR A 134 4.22 -7.67 -10.37
C TYR A 134 2.89 -7.20 -10.93
N THR A 135 2.46 -7.79 -12.04
CA THR A 135 1.09 -7.73 -12.52
C THR A 135 0.19 -8.65 -11.69
N LYS A 136 -1.12 -8.58 -11.96
CA LYS A 136 -2.13 -9.44 -11.32
C LYS A 136 -1.88 -10.94 -11.55
N ASP A 137 -1.43 -11.32 -12.75
CA ASP A 137 -1.11 -12.71 -13.05
C ASP A 137 0.22 -13.13 -12.39
N GLU A 138 1.26 -12.30 -12.50
CA GLU A 138 2.57 -12.62 -11.94
C GLU A 138 2.54 -12.74 -10.40
N ILE A 139 1.75 -11.92 -9.70
CA ILE A 139 1.69 -11.99 -8.24
C ILE A 139 1.11 -13.33 -7.76
N LEU A 140 0.18 -13.92 -8.51
CA LEU A 140 -0.37 -15.25 -8.18
C LEU A 140 0.70 -16.33 -8.32
N GLU A 141 1.57 -16.25 -9.33
CA GLU A 141 2.71 -17.15 -9.50
C GLU A 141 3.73 -16.99 -8.36
N VAL A 142 4.01 -15.75 -7.94
CA VAL A 142 4.90 -15.47 -6.81
C VAL A 142 4.32 -16.05 -5.51
N ILE A 143 3.02 -15.87 -5.27
CA ILE A 143 2.32 -16.47 -4.11
C ILE A 143 2.41 -18.01 -4.17
N GLN A 144 2.21 -18.60 -5.34
CA GLN A 144 2.32 -20.05 -5.50
C GLN A 144 3.73 -20.56 -5.18
N ALA A 145 4.77 -19.82 -5.57
CA ALA A 145 6.16 -20.21 -5.38
C ALA A 145 6.67 -19.99 -3.94
N TYR A 146 6.26 -18.91 -3.27
CA TYR A 146 6.85 -18.48 -1.98
C TYR A 146 5.84 -18.45 -0.82
N GLY A 147 4.56 -18.66 -1.09
CA GLY A 147 3.48 -18.55 -0.10
C GLY A 147 3.12 -17.10 0.24
N TRP A 148 2.30 -16.92 1.28
CA TRP A 148 1.86 -15.62 1.76
C TRP A 148 2.74 -15.13 2.91
N PRO A 149 3.37 -13.93 2.83
CA PRO A 149 4.12 -13.36 3.94
C PRO A 149 3.34 -13.28 5.25
N GLN A 150 2.02 -13.04 5.15
CA GLN A 150 1.09 -13.02 6.28
C GLN A 150 1.01 -14.38 7.02
N GLU A 151 1.39 -15.48 6.37
CA GLU A 151 1.40 -16.82 6.95
C GLU A 151 2.80 -17.22 7.41
N TRP A 152 3.79 -17.20 6.51
CA TRP A 152 5.14 -17.69 6.83
C TRP A 152 5.98 -16.70 7.62
N ASN A 153 5.68 -15.40 7.59
CA ASN A 153 6.40 -14.33 8.30
C ASN A 153 5.48 -13.39 9.08
N ARG A 154 4.38 -13.90 9.67
CA ARG A 154 3.41 -13.07 10.42
C ARG A 154 4.06 -12.19 11.50
N LYS A 155 5.12 -12.68 12.14
CA LYS A 155 5.88 -11.96 13.18
C LYS A 155 6.97 -11.04 12.61
N GLY A 156 7.30 -11.16 11.33
CA GLY A 156 8.35 -10.45 10.61
C GLY A 156 9.75 -10.66 11.18
N ASP A 157 10.04 -11.88 11.63
CA ASP A 157 11.34 -12.32 12.14
C ASP A 157 12.23 -12.96 11.06
N GLN A 158 11.68 -13.28 9.89
CA GLN A 158 12.37 -13.97 8.79
C GLN A 158 12.71 -13.05 7.59
N GLY A 159 12.49 -11.75 7.72
CA GLY A 159 12.66 -10.79 6.64
C GLY A 159 11.69 -9.61 6.76
N PRO A 160 11.82 -8.62 5.88
CA PRO A 160 10.97 -7.43 5.89
C PRO A 160 9.55 -7.67 5.36
N GLU A 161 9.26 -8.81 4.71
CA GLU A 161 7.94 -9.12 4.16
C GLU A 161 6.97 -9.49 5.27
N ARG A 162 5.92 -8.73 5.46
CA ARG A 162 4.81 -9.11 6.36
C ARG A 162 3.47 -9.20 5.65
N TYR A 163 3.40 -8.67 4.43
CA TYR A 163 2.25 -8.69 3.55
C TYR A 163 2.69 -8.55 2.10
N ILE A 164 1.77 -8.83 1.18
CA ILE A 164 1.88 -8.44 -0.22
C ILE A 164 1.22 -7.08 -0.37
N GLU A 165 1.93 -6.12 -0.95
CA GLU A 165 1.41 -4.77 -1.15
C GLU A 165 0.71 -4.69 -2.50
N VAL A 166 -0.46 -4.05 -2.53
CA VAL A 166 -1.23 -3.70 -3.72
C VAL A 166 -1.07 -2.21 -3.96
N GLN A 167 -0.78 -1.85 -5.21
CA GLN A 167 -0.59 -0.49 -5.68
C GLN A 167 -1.70 -0.18 -6.70
N VAL A 168 -2.67 0.63 -6.28
CA VAL A 168 -3.79 1.06 -7.15
C VAL A 168 -3.47 2.41 -7.76
N TRP A 169 -3.27 2.44 -9.07
CA TRP A 169 -2.82 3.63 -9.80
C TRP A 169 -3.96 4.45 -10.40
N ASP A 170 -5.21 4.11 -10.06
CA ASP A 170 -6.40 4.77 -10.60
C ASP A 170 -7.35 5.26 -9.50
N GLU A 171 -7.49 6.57 -9.41
CA GLU A 171 -8.35 7.25 -8.46
C GLU A 171 -9.83 6.86 -8.61
N ARG A 172 -10.26 6.44 -9.80
CA ARG A 172 -11.66 6.02 -10.05
C ARG A 172 -12.05 4.77 -9.25
N ILE A 173 -11.09 3.87 -8.99
CA ILE A 173 -11.31 2.70 -8.13
C ILE A 173 -11.48 3.21 -6.70
N ILE A 174 -10.54 4.03 -6.23
CA ILE A 174 -10.48 4.54 -4.85
C ILE A 174 -11.71 5.35 -4.46
N GLN A 175 -12.20 6.21 -5.36
CA GLN A 175 -13.37 7.05 -5.10
C GLN A 175 -14.63 6.24 -4.76
N ARG A 176 -14.82 5.05 -5.33
CA ARG A 176 -15.98 4.18 -5.07
C ARG A 176 -16.04 3.69 -3.63
N TYR A 177 -14.88 3.47 -3.00
CA TYR A 177 -14.79 2.94 -1.65
C TYR A 177 -14.54 4.03 -0.61
N ARG A 178 -14.09 5.22 -1.04
CA ARG A 178 -14.00 6.39 -0.18
C ARG A 178 -15.36 6.99 0.15
N SER A 179 -16.28 7.05 -0.81
CA SER A 179 -17.61 7.66 -0.63
C SER A 179 -18.48 6.99 0.42
N VAL A 180 -18.21 5.72 0.75
CA VAL A 180 -18.94 4.98 1.80
C VAL A 180 -18.62 5.54 3.20
N TYR A 181 -17.44 6.15 3.40
CA TYR A 181 -17.02 6.78 4.65
C TYR A 181 -17.28 8.29 4.72
N ASP A 182 -17.32 8.98 3.57
CA ASP A 182 -17.63 10.41 3.50
C ASP A 182 -19.12 10.72 3.78
N ILE A 183 -20.00 9.71 3.70
CA ILE A 183 -21.40 9.77 4.17
C ILE A 183 -21.41 9.33 5.64
N GLY A 184 -21.08 10.25 6.55
CA GLY A 184 -20.95 9.95 7.98
C GLY A 184 -22.14 9.18 8.57
N ASP A 185 -21.85 8.20 9.42
CA ASP A 185 -22.81 7.48 10.29
C ASP A 185 -24.20 7.22 9.69
N GLY A 186 -24.23 6.78 8.43
CA GLY A 186 -25.45 6.69 7.64
C GLY A 186 -25.54 5.39 6.86
N ILE A 187 -25.94 4.32 7.55
CA ILE A 187 -26.64 3.16 6.99
C ILE A 187 -25.75 2.13 6.26
N PHE A 188 -25.32 1.11 7.00
CA PHE A 188 -25.60 -0.28 6.64
C PHE A 188 -26.05 -1.04 7.90
N LYS A 189 -27.36 -1.33 7.95
CA LYS A 189 -27.93 -2.44 8.71
C LYS A 189 -28.09 -3.61 7.76
#